data_AF-A0A950QN08-F1
#
_entry.id   AF-A0A950QN08-F1
#
_cell.length_a   1.000
_cell.length_b   1.000
_cell.length_c   1.000
_cell.angle_alpha   90.00
_cell.angle_beta   90.00
_cell.angle_gamma   90.00
#
_symmetry.space_group_name_H-M   'P 1'
#
loop_
_entity.id
_entity.type
_entity.pdbx_description
1 polymer ?
#
loop_
_entity_poly.entity_id
_entity_poly.type
_entity_poly.pdbx_seq_one_letter_code
_entity_poly.pdbx_strand_id
1 'polypeptide(L)'
;MVKTAPGQKTLQGATTIQLSDVQVGDRVLVRGAGADGGGPISASTVVIMKQGDVANRQQQEIQDWQRRGAGGIVRSIDSASGAIVVAAGLNRTMTIQTSPQTEFLRYAPDSVKFSDARKSTISDIKAGDQLRARGNRSADGQQITAETVISGSFRNIAGTVTAVDAASNTLTVTDLIAKQPATVKVTADTQMRKIPPEMGQRIAAFLRRGAGGQQGNGTPGAQSAQPVGVGTGLRGGGQPGMSGGQGGPGGQNGPPDFQRMIRAMPAATLADLQKGDAVMIVTTQGSAGEPVTALTLLSGVEPILTAAPTQTSAANLLSGWSMGGGEGEPQ
;
A
#
# COMPACT_ATOMS: atom_id res chain seq x y z
N MET A 1 -11.27 -42.27 -1.76
CA MET A 1 -10.73 -40.96 -1.30
C MET A 1 -11.33 -39.88 -2.18
N VAL A 2 -11.49 -38.66 -1.67
CA VAL A 2 -12.09 -37.57 -2.45
C VAL A 2 -11.24 -36.31 -2.40
N LYS A 3 -11.17 -35.59 -3.51
CA LYS A 3 -10.56 -34.27 -3.62
C LYS A 3 -11.62 -33.20 -3.48
N THR A 4 -11.32 -32.16 -2.72
CA THR A 4 -12.17 -30.96 -2.58
C THR A 4 -11.44 -29.72 -3.05
N ALA A 5 -12.17 -28.75 -3.60
CA ALA A 5 -11.63 -27.45 -3.93
C ALA A 5 -11.37 -26.63 -2.65
N PRO A 6 -10.39 -25.71 -2.64
CA PRO A 6 -10.13 -24.87 -1.47
C PRO A 6 -11.33 -23.99 -1.12
N GLY A 7 -11.63 -23.88 0.18
CA GLY A 7 -12.74 -23.08 0.73
C GLY A 7 -14.08 -23.81 0.80
N GLN A 8 -14.18 -25.05 0.32
CA GLN A 8 -15.41 -25.85 0.45
C GLN A 8 -15.65 -26.27 1.90
N LYS A 9 -16.89 -26.07 2.36
CA LYS A 9 -17.34 -26.48 3.72
C LYS A 9 -18.05 -27.82 3.72
N THR A 10 -18.37 -28.36 2.54
CA THR A 10 -19.06 -29.64 2.34
C THR A 10 -18.33 -30.46 1.29
N LEU A 11 -18.67 -31.75 1.18
CA LEU A 11 -18.13 -32.63 0.13
C LEU A 11 -18.94 -32.56 -1.19
N GLN A 12 -19.86 -31.60 -1.31
CA GLN A 12 -20.64 -31.41 -2.53
C GLN A 12 -19.71 -30.93 -3.65
N GLY A 13 -19.72 -31.63 -4.79
CA GLY A 13 -18.80 -31.38 -5.90
C GLY A 13 -17.38 -31.94 -5.70
N ALA A 14 -17.14 -32.73 -4.65
CA ALA A 14 -15.88 -33.44 -4.49
C ALA A 14 -15.73 -34.53 -5.56
N THR A 15 -14.52 -34.67 -6.09
CA THR A 15 -14.20 -35.69 -7.11
C THR A 15 -13.43 -36.84 -6.48
N THR A 16 -13.79 -38.08 -6.82
CA THR A 16 -13.03 -39.27 -6.40
C THR A 16 -11.61 -39.21 -6.96
N ILE A 17 -10.62 -39.52 -6.12
CA ILE A 17 -9.21 -39.62 -6.50
C ILE A 17 -8.59 -40.89 -5.93
N GLN A 18 -7.46 -41.30 -6.49
CA GLN A 18 -6.67 -42.46 -6.06
C GLN A 18 -5.51 -42.03 -5.16
N LEU A 19 -4.92 -43.00 -4.46
CA LEU A 19 -3.76 -42.75 -3.60
C LEU A 19 -2.54 -42.26 -4.39
N SER A 20 -2.38 -42.73 -5.63
CA SER A 20 -1.34 -42.25 -6.55
C SER A 20 -1.47 -40.78 -6.93
N ASP A 21 -2.64 -40.17 -6.72
CA ASP A 21 -2.87 -38.76 -7.03
C ASP A 21 -2.47 -37.83 -5.88
N VAL A 22 -2.14 -38.39 -4.70
CA VAL A 22 -1.72 -37.62 -3.53
C VAL A 22 -0.24 -37.31 -3.61
N GLN A 23 0.10 -36.05 -3.39
CA GLN A 23 1.48 -35.57 -3.43
C GLN A 23 1.91 -35.02 -2.07
N VAL A 24 3.23 -34.99 -1.85
CA VAL A 24 3.82 -34.31 -0.70
C VAL A 24 3.40 -32.84 -0.73
N GLY A 25 2.86 -32.35 0.38
CA GLY A 25 2.34 -30.98 0.51
C GLY A 25 0.81 -30.87 0.39
N ASP A 26 0.12 -31.92 -0.05
CA ASP A 26 -1.35 -31.95 -0.03
C ASP A 26 -1.89 -31.95 1.41
N ARG A 27 -2.98 -31.21 1.63
CA ARG A 27 -3.67 -31.21 2.91
C ARG A 27 -4.63 -32.39 2.97
N VAL A 28 -4.51 -33.18 4.02
CA VAL A 28 -5.30 -34.40 4.22
C VAL A 28 -6.14 -34.27 5.48
N LEU A 29 -7.46 -34.43 5.34
CA LEU A 29 -8.36 -34.65 6.45
C LEU A 29 -8.82 -36.10 6.43
N VAL A 30 -8.46 -36.84 7.48
CA VAL A 30 -8.86 -38.24 7.67
C VAL A 30 -9.94 -38.31 8.73
N ARG A 31 -11.04 -38.97 8.41
CA ARG A 31 -12.07 -39.37 9.36
C ARG A 31 -12.09 -40.89 9.43
N GLY A 32 -12.09 -41.43 10.64
CA GLY A 32 -12.06 -42.87 10.88
C GLY A 32 -12.20 -43.22 12.35
N ALA A 33 -12.32 -44.50 12.65
CA ALA A 33 -12.26 -44.99 14.02
C ALA A 33 -10.79 -45.06 14.46
N GLY A 34 -10.46 -44.37 15.55
CA GLY A 34 -9.17 -44.51 16.22
C GLY A 34 -9.20 -45.70 17.17
N ALA A 35 -8.08 -46.41 17.30
CA ALA A 35 -7.88 -47.33 18.42
C ALA A 35 -7.64 -46.51 19.71
N ASP A 36 -8.21 -46.95 20.84
CA ASP A 36 -7.92 -46.36 22.14
C ASP A 36 -6.40 -46.36 22.38
N GLY A 37 -5.84 -45.20 22.76
CA GLY A 37 -4.41 -45.06 23.07
C GLY A 37 -3.49 -44.61 21.92
N GLY A 38 -4.02 -44.06 20.82
CA GLY A 38 -3.20 -43.43 19.77
C GLY A 38 -2.65 -44.39 18.72
N GLY A 39 -3.30 -45.54 18.55
CA GLY A 39 -2.99 -46.51 17.48
C GLY A 39 -3.43 -46.06 16.08
N PRO A 40 -3.13 -46.86 15.04
CA PRO A 40 -3.46 -46.53 13.66
C PRO A 40 -4.96 -46.31 13.45
N ILE A 41 -5.31 -45.28 12.68
CA ILE A 41 -6.70 -44.93 12.37
C ILE A 41 -7.16 -45.76 11.17
N SER A 42 -8.26 -46.49 11.33
CA SER A 42 -8.98 -47.08 10.18
C SER A 42 -9.80 -45.99 9.49
N ALA A 43 -9.24 -45.42 8.43
CA ALA A 43 -9.84 -44.32 7.69
C ALA A 43 -11.13 -44.76 6.97
N SER A 44 -12.27 -44.24 7.42
CA SER A 44 -13.56 -44.40 6.72
C SER A 44 -13.74 -43.36 5.63
N THR A 45 -13.05 -42.22 5.72
CA THR A 45 -13.08 -41.16 4.72
C THR A 45 -11.75 -40.41 4.71
N VAL A 46 -11.22 -40.20 3.52
CA VAL A 46 -10.02 -39.38 3.29
C VAL A 46 -10.39 -38.28 2.32
N VAL A 47 -10.27 -37.04 2.78
CA VAL A 47 -10.50 -35.82 2.02
C VAL A 47 -9.15 -35.16 1.76
N ILE A 48 -8.87 -34.89 0.50
CA ILE A 48 -7.64 -34.26 0.05
C ILE A 48 -7.95 -32.87 -0.49
N MET A 49 -7.15 -31.90 -0.13
CA MET A 49 -7.09 -30.59 -0.78
C MET A 49 -5.68 -30.42 -1.34
N LYS A 50 -5.59 -30.38 -2.68
CA LYS A 50 -4.30 -30.36 -3.35
C LYS A 50 -3.58 -29.04 -3.12
N GLN A 51 -2.28 -29.07 -2.88
CA GLN A 51 -1.47 -27.85 -2.76
C GLN A 51 -1.56 -27.00 -4.03
N GLY A 52 -1.51 -27.64 -5.20
CA GLY A 52 -1.64 -26.95 -6.49
C GLY A 52 -2.99 -26.25 -6.66
N ASP A 53 -4.08 -26.84 -6.17
CA ASP A 53 -5.41 -26.21 -6.24
C ASP A 53 -5.49 -24.97 -5.33
N VAL A 54 -4.84 -25.01 -4.15
CA VAL A 54 -4.70 -23.86 -3.24
C VAL A 54 -3.89 -22.74 -3.90
N ALA A 55 -2.71 -23.07 -4.44
CA ALA A 55 -1.85 -22.09 -5.12
C ALA A 55 -2.54 -21.45 -6.33
N ASN A 56 -3.25 -22.26 -7.13
CA ASN A 56 -4.03 -21.76 -8.26
C ASN A 56 -5.14 -20.80 -7.81
N ARG A 57 -5.86 -21.13 -6.73
CA ARG A 57 -6.89 -20.25 -6.16
C ARG A 57 -6.30 -18.93 -5.67
N GLN A 58 -5.21 -18.98 -4.91
CA GLN A 58 -4.50 -17.77 -4.43
C GLN A 58 -4.09 -16.89 -5.61
N GLN A 59 -3.51 -17.49 -6.66
CA GLN A 59 -3.09 -16.77 -7.84
C GLN A 59 -4.26 -16.13 -8.60
N GLN A 60 -5.41 -16.80 -8.66
CA GLN A 60 -6.64 -16.24 -9.24
C GLN A 60 -7.18 -15.09 -8.39
N GLU A 61 -7.21 -15.23 -7.07
CA GLU A 61 -7.65 -14.15 -6.16
C GLU A 61 -6.74 -12.93 -6.30
N ILE A 62 -5.41 -13.11 -6.32
CA ILE A 62 -4.44 -12.04 -6.57
C ILE A 62 -4.74 -11.33 -7.90
N GLN A 63 -4.91 -12.09 -9.00
CA GLN A 63 -5.22 -11.50 -10.30
C GLN A 63 -6.56 -10.76 -10.30
N ASP A 64 -7.56 -11.28 -9.61
CA ASP A 64 -8.88 -10.66 -9.49
C ASP A 64 -8.79 -9.35 -8.69
N TRP A 65 -8.05 -9.33 -7.58
CA TRP A 65 -7.75 -8.10 -6.84
C TRP A 65 -6.94 -7.10 -7.66
N GLN A 66 -6.00 -7.54 -8.50
CA GLN A 66 -5.24 -6.64 -9.37
C GLN A 66 -6.11 -6.03 -10.47
N ARG A 67 -7.07 -6.79 -11.02
CA ARG A 67 -7.94 -6.34 -12.11
C ARG A 67 -9.12 -5.51 -11.62
N ARG A 68 -9.76 -5.96 -10.54
CA ARG A 68 -11.06 -5.47 -10.04
C ARG A 68 -10.96 -4.78 -8.68
N GLY A 69 -9.77 -4.75 -8.09
CA GLY A 69 -9.50 -4.05 -6.84
C GLY A 69 -9.19 -2.57 -7.06
N ALA A 70 -9.60 -1.76 -6.11
CA ALA A 70 -9.14 -0.39 -5.96
C ALA A 70 -9.36 0.09 -4.52
N GLY A 71 -8.80 1.24 -4.17
CA GLY A 71 -8.90 1.70 -2.80
C GLY A 71 -8.47 3.14 -2.64
N GLY A 72 -8.61 3.61 -1.40
CA GLY A 72 -8.34 4.99 -1.05
C GLY A 72 -8.44 5.26 0.44
N ILE A 73 -8.09 6.49 0.80
CA ILE A 73 -8.41 7.02 2.13
C ILE A 73 -9.89 7.39 2.15
N VAL A 74 -10.64 6.85 3.11
CA VAL A 74 -12.06 7.16 3.28
C VAL A 74 -12.21 8.65 3.61
N ARG A 75 -13.00 9.36 2.81
CA ARG A 75 -13.35 10.77 3.03
C ARG A 75 -14.68 10.91 3.74
N SER A 76 -15.67 10.15 3.29
CA SER A 76 -17.02 10.17 3.84
C SER A 76 -17.69 8.81 3.69
N ILE A 77 -18.60 8.52 4.60
CA ILE A 77 -19.42 7.31 4.63
C ILE A 77 -20.87 7.75 4.69
N ASP A 78 -21.69 7.25 3.77
CA ASP A 78 -23.14 7.26 3.88
C ASP A 78 -23.60 5.81 4.11
N SER A 79 -23.83 5.48 5.39
CA SER A 79 -24.24 4.14 5.79
C SER A 79 -25.67 3.80 5.35
N ALA A 80 -26.52 4.80 5.07
CA ALA A 80 -27.90 4.58 4.67
C ALA A 80 -27.98 4.18 3.19
N SER A 81 -27.22 4.84 2.32
CA SER A 81 -27.12 4.48 0.90
C SER A 81 -26.06 3.41 0.62
N GLY A 82 -25.18 3.12 1.59
CA GLY A 82 -24.05 2.20 1.42
C GLY A 82 -22.91 2.77 0.57
N ALA A 83 -22.89 4.08 0.33
CA ALA A 83 -21.86 4.75 -0.44
C ALA A 83 -20.67 5.19 0.44
N ILE A 84 -19.46 4.86 0.02
CA ILE A 84 -18.21 5.26 0.68
C ILE A 84 -17.37 6.02 -0.33
N VAL A 85 -17.03 7.28 -0.05
CA VAL A 85 -16.17 8.08 -0.94
C VAL A 85 -14.74 7.94 -0.47
N VAL A 86 -13.85 7.54 -1.36
CA VAL A 86 -12.42 7.39 -1.09
C VAL A 86 -11.57 8.31 -1.94
N ALA A 87 -10.45 8.79 -1.39
CA ALA A 87 -9.39 9.44 -2.13
C ALA A 87 -8.49 8.38 -2.78
N ALA A 88 -8.64 8.15 -4.09
CA ALA A 88 -7.93 7.14 -4.85
C ALA A 88 -6.59 7.65 -5.44
N GLY A 89 -6.18 8.89 -5.13
CA GLY A 89 -4.93 9.49 -5.56
C GLY A 89 -4.88 11.00 -5.27
N LEU A 90 -3.79 11.68 -5.65
CA LEU A 90 -3.75 13.15 -5.60
C LEU A 90 -4.84 13.71 -6.52
N ASN A 91 -5.85 14.36 -5.92
CA ASN A 91 -7.01 14.96 -6.59
C ASN A 91 -7.96 14.00 -7.31
N ARG A 92 -7.91 12.69 -7.03
CA ARG A 92 -8.90 11.72 -7.55
C ARG A 92 -9.74 11.15 -6.42
N THR A 93 -11.05 11.27 -6.54
CA THR A 93 -12.02 10.57 -5.69
C THR A 93 -12.66 9.41 -6.44
N MET A 94 -13.12 8.41 -5.70
CA MET A 94 -13.86 7.27 -6.23
C MET A 94 -14.94 6.87 -5.22
N THR A 95 -16.09 6.45 -5.72
CA THR A 95 -17.19 5.96 -4.89
C THR A 95 -17.15 4.45 -4.83
N ILE A 96 -17.10 3.89 -3.62
CA ILE A 96 -17.33 2.48 -3.36
C ILE A 96 -18.78 2.32 -2.96
N GLN A 97 -19.56 1.68 -3.82
CA GLN A 97 -20.95 1.39 -3.56
C GLN A 97 -21.07 -0.02 -2.99
N THR A 98 -21.65 -0.12 -1.79
CA THR A 98 -21.87 -1.41 -1.11
C THR A 98 -23.32 -1.86 -1.25
N SER A 99 -23.56 -3.14 -0.96
CA SER A 99 -24.86 -3.81 -0.99
C SER A 99 -24.97 -4.75 0.22
N PRO A 100 -26.17 -5.31 0.50
CA PRO A 100 -26.32 -6.32 1.55
C PRO A 100 -25.48 -7.59 1.35
N GLN A 101 -24.99 -7.85 0.14
CA GLN A 101 -24.11 -8.98 -0.18
C GLN A 101 -22.62 -8.65 -0.06
N THR A 102 -22.28 -7.38 0.17
CA THR A 102 -20.87 -6.96 0.29
C THR A 102 -20.27 -7.57 1.56
N GLU A 103 -19.17 -8.28 1.40
CA GLU A 103 -18.38 -8.78 2.52
C GLU A 103 -17.50 -7.67 3.08
N PHE A 104 -17.60 -7.42 4.39
CA PHE A 104 -16.79 -6.45 5.09
C PHE A 104 -15.74 -7.14 5.96
N LEU A 105 -14.50 -6.73 5.77
CA LEU A 105 -13.33 -7.16 6.52
C LEU A 105 -12.62 -5.94 7.09
N ARG A 106 -11.99 -6.12 8.25
CA ARG A 106 -11.12 -5.12 8.86
C ARG A 106 -9.82 -5.78 9.29
N TYR A 107 -8.70 -5.18 8.89
CA TYR A 107 -7.38 -5.58 9.34
C TYR A 107 -7.32 -5.59 10.88
N ALA A 108 -6.59 -6.54 11.44
CA ALA A 108 -6.38 -6.57 12.88
C ALA A 108 -5.61 -5.31 13.32
N PRO A 109 -5.80 -4.81 14.57
CA PRO A 109 -5.11 -3.63 15.06
C PRO A 109 -3.58 -3.73 15.05
N ASP A 110 -3.02 -4.92 14.87
CA ASP A 110 -1.60 -5.23 14.85
C ASP A 110 -1.12 -5.91 13.57
N SER A 111 -1.98 -6.08 12.55
CA SER A 111 -1.64 -6.78 11.31
C SER A 111 -2.40 -6.25 10.09
N VAL A 112 -1.70 -6.13 8.97
CA VAL A 112 -2.27 -5.83 7.64
C VAL A 112 -2.42 -7.07 6.76
N LYS A 113 -2.18 -8.26 7.32
CA LYS A 113 -2.35 -9.49 6.57
C LYS A 113 -3.83 -9.73 6.34
N PHE A 114 -4.17 -10.11 5.11
CA PHE A 114 -5.54 -10.49 4.77
C PHE A 114 -6.02 -11.68 5.62
N SER A 115 -5.14 -12.64 5.93
CA SER A 115 -5.44 -13.80 6.78
C SER A 115 -5.90 -13.42 8.18
N ASP A 116 -5.46 -12.26 8.67
CA ASP A 116 -5.73 -11.80 10.04
C ASP A 116 -6.92 -10.83 10.06
N ALA A 117 -7.44 -10.46 8.88
CA ALA A 117 -8.58 -9.59 8.76
C ALA A 117 -9.82 -10.29 9.36
N ARG A 118 -10.54 -9.56 10.19
CA ARG A 118 -11.74 -10.04 10.87
C ARG A 118 -12.96 -9.51 10.14
N LYS A 119 -14.08 -10.25 10.24
CA LYS A 119 -15.38 -9.76 9.78
C LYS A 119 -15.70 -8.42 10.45
N SER A 120 -16.21 -7.49 9.66
CA SER A 120 -16.59 -6.15 10.11
C SER A 120 -17.90 -5.72 9.46
N THR A 121 -18.26 -4.47 9.63
CA THR A 121 -19.45 -3.83 9.09
C THR A 121 -19.11 -2.44 8.54
N ILE A 122 -20.02 -1.85 7.77
CA ILE A 122 -19.87 -0.47 7.29
C ILE A 122 -19.77 0.55 8.44
N SER A 123 -20.38 0.28 9.60
CA SER A 123 -20.27 1.13 10.79
C SER A 123 -18.89 1.12 11.44
N ASP A 124 -18.06 0.12 11.17
CA ASP A 124 -16.69 0.05 11.68
C ASP A 124 -15.72 0.92 10.87
N ILE A 125 -16.13 1.40 9.69
CA ILE A 125 -15.32 2.21 8.78
C ILE A 125 -15.42 3.68 9.18
N LYS A 126 -14.28 4.35 9.29
CA LYS A 126 -14.19 5.77 9.68
C LYS A 126 -13.53 6.60 8.59
N ALA A 127 -13.86 7.89 8.55
CA ALA A 127 -13.11 8.83 7.73
C ALA A 127 -11.63 8.83 8.18
N GLY A 128 -10.72 8.80 7.20
CA GLY A 128 -9.29 8.59 7.43
C GLY A 128 -8.83 7.14 7.36
N ASP A 129 -9.73 6.15 7.42
CA ASP A 129 -9.35 4.75 7.23
C ASP A 129 -8.82 4.52 5.81
N GLN A 130 -7.87 3.60 5.66
CA GLN A 130 -7.55 3.04 4.35
C GLN A 130 -8.54 1.94 4.03
N LEU A 131 -9.03 1.96 2.80
CA LEU A 131 -10.01 1.02 2.31
C LEU A 131 -9.57 0.47 0.97
N ARG A 132 -9.68 -0.85 0.81
CA ARG A 132 -9.63 -1.54 -0.48
C ARG A 132 -10.96 -2.22 -0.73
N ALA A 133 -11.45 -2.10 -1.94
CA ALA A 133 -12.66 -2.75 -2.39
C ALA A 133 -12.36 -3.53 -3.67
N ARG A 134 -12.97 -4.70 -3.80
CA ARG A 134 -13.00 -5.48 -5.03
C ARG A 134 -14.43 -5.57 -5.52
N GLY A 135 -14.63 -5.37 -6.81
CA GLY A 135 -15.93 -5.55 -7.42
C GLY A 135 -16.02 -5.03 -8.84
N ASN A 136 -17.23 -4.73 -9.30
CA ASN A 136 -17.46 -4.25 -10.66
C ASN A 136 -17.19 -2.76 -10.74
N ARG A 137 -16.21 -2.37 -11.56
CA ARG A 137 -15.90 -0.97 -11.82
C ARG A 137 -16.84 -0.41 -12.89
N SER A 138 -17.32 0.81 -12.70
CA SER A 138 -18.11 1.55 -13.69
C SER A 138 -17.29 1.87 -14.94
N ALA A 139 -17.97 2.11 -16.06
CA ALA A 139 -17.30 2.41 -17.34
C ALA A 139 -16.41 3.67 -17.29
N ASP A 140 -16.77 4.66 -16.47
CA ASP A 140 -16.00 5.88 -16.25
C ASP A 140 -14.87 5.72 -15.22
N GLY A 141 -14.80 4.56 -14.54
CA GLY A 141 -13.78 4.26 -13.53
C GLY A 141 -13.88 5.11 -12.26
N GLN A 142 -15.01 5.77 -12.01
CA GLN A 142 -15.24 6.59 -10.81
C GLN A 142 -16.00 5.85 -9.71
N GLN A 143 -16.58 4.69 -10.01
CA GLN A 143 -17.33 3.90 -9.04
C GLN A 143 -16.93 2.42 -9.07
N ILE A 144 -16.98 1.77 -7.91
CA ILE A 144 -16.92 0.31 -7.77
C ILE A 144 -18.14 -0.16 -7.00
N THR A 145 -18.90 -1.08 -7.60
CA THR A 145 -19.91 -1.87 -6.89
C THR A 145 -19.19 -3.01 -6.19
N ALA A 146 -19.02 -2.90 -4.88
CA ALA A 146 -18.13 -3.75 -4.10
C ALA A 146 -18.76 -5.09 -3.73
N GLU A 147 -18.03 -6.17 -4.00
CA GLU A 147 -18.29 -7.52 -3.51
C GLU A 147 -17.58 -7.75 -2.18
N THR A 148 -16.37 -7.22 -2.03
CA THR A 148 -15.56 -7.30 -0.81
C THR A 148 -14.97 -5.93 -0.50
N VAL A 149 -15.06 -5.51 0.76
CA VAL A 149 -14.46 -4.29 1.31
C VAL A 149 -13.57 -4.68 2.47
N ILE A 150 -12.31 -4.27 2.42
CA ILE A 150 -11.33 -4.43 3.50
C ILE A 150 -10.93 -3.04 3.96
N SER A 151 -11.03 -2.78 5.26
CA SER A 151 -10.67 -1.49 5.87
C SER A 151 -9.58 -1.66 6.93
N GLY A 152 -8.85 -0.58 7.22
CA GLY A 152 -7.93 -0.52 8.33
C GLY A 152 -7.64 0.93 8.71
N SER A 153 -7.44 1.16 10.00
CA SER A 153 -7.00 2.46 10.50
C SER A 153 -5.49 2.49 10.55
N PHE A 154 -4.89 3.45 9.87
CA PHE A 154 -3.44 3.61 9.80
C PHE A 154 -3.06 5.04 10.14
N ARG A 155 -1.90 5.16 10.78
CA ARG A 155 -1.34 6.43 11.20
C ARG A 155 0.06 6.57 10.62
N ASN A 156 0.33 7.74 10.09
CA ASN A 156 1.67 8.10 9.61
C ASN A 156 2.39 8.87 10.71
N ILE A 157 3.63 8.47 11.00
CA ILE A 157 4.51 9.11 11.97
C ILE A 157 5.73 9.60 11.22
N ALA A 158 5.99 10.91 11.26
CA ALA A 158 7.27 11.48 10.88
C ALA A 158 7.94 11.93 12.17
N GLY A 159 9.09 11.35 12.53
CA GLY A 159 9.61 11.49 13.87
C GLY A 159 11.12 11.32 13.99
N THR A 160 11.64 11.70 15.15
CA THR A 160 13.02 11.44 15.54
C THR A 160 13.05 10.33 16.60
N VAL A 161 13.93 9.36 16.42
CA VAL A 161 14.13 8.27 17.37
C VAL A 161 14.71 8.82 18.67
N THR A 162 14.07 8.49 19.80
CA THR A 162 14.51 8.90 21.14
C THR A 162 15.10 7.74 21.93
N ALA A 163 14.63 6.52 21.68
CA ALA A 163 15.13 5.29 22.27
C ALA A 163 14.82 4.10 21.37
N VAL A 164 15.72 3.11 21.37
CA VAL A 164 15.54 1.80 20.74
C VAL A 164 15.66 0.75 21.83
N ASP A 165 14.66 -0.11 21.95
CA ASP A 165 14.68 -1.27 22.84
C ASP A 165 14.61 -2.54 22.00
N ALA A 166 15.79 -3.12 21.76
CA ALA A 166 15.92 -4.36 21.01
C ALA A 166 15.37 -5.58 21.77
N ALA A 167 15.29 -5.55 23.10
CA ALA A 167 14.78 -6.66 23.90
C ALA A 167 13.25 -6.77 23.78
N SER A 168 12.55 -5.64 23.77
CA SER A 168 11.09 -5.59 23.58
C SER A 168 10.66 -5.43 22.11
N ASN A 169 11.62 -5.27 21.18
CA ASN A 169 11.38 -4.89 19.79
C ASN A 169 10.53 -3.61 19.68
N THR A 170 10.85 -2.60 20.49
CA THR A 170 10.15 -1.32 20.47
C THR A 170 11.07 -0.15 20.16
N LEU A 171 10.48 0.89 19.58
CA LEU A 171 11.10 2.14 19.21
C LEU A 171 10.28 3.28 19.83
N THR A 172 10.93 4.20 20.53
CA THR A 172 10.24 5.41 21.00
C THR A 172 10.63 6.56 20.09
N VAL A 173 9.64 7.22 19.48
CA VAL A 173 9.85 8.34 18.56
C VAL A 173 9.15 9.60 19.07
N THR A 174 9.77 10.76 18.89
CA THR A 174 9.06 12.03 18.99
C THR A 174 8.33 12.25 17.68
N ASP A 175 7.00 12.13 17.70
CA ASP A 175 6.17 12.40 16.54
C ASP A 175 6.13 13.91 16.26
N LEU A 176 6.66 14.34 15.12
CA LEU A 176 6.73 15.74 14.73
C LEU A 176 5.38 16.27 14.22
N ILE A 177 4.44 15.38 13.86
CA ILE A 177 3.09 15.73 13.43
C ILE A 177 2.21 15.95 14.68
N ALA A 178 2.13 14.94 15.54
CA ALA A 178 1.32 15.02 16.76
C ALA A 178 1.99 15.79 17.90
N LYS A 179 3.30 16.08 17.80
CA LYS A 179 4.11 16.72 18.84
C LYS A 179 4.08 15.97 20.17
N GLN A 180 3.98 14.65 20.11
CA GLN A 180 3.90 13.76 21.28
C GLN A 180 4.83 12.56 21.10
N PRO A 181 5.36 11.96 22.18
CA PRO A 181 6.07 10.70 22.07
C PRO A 181 5.12 9.58 21.64
N ALA A 182 5.61 8.68 20.80
CA ALA A 182 4.91 7.46 20.41
C ALA A 182 5.84 6.26 20.60
N THR A 183 5.32 5.20 21.24
CA THR A 183 5.98 3.90 21.32
C THR A 183 5.50 3.04 20.16
N VAL A 184 6.45 2.55 19.36
CA VAL A 184 6.20 1.80 18.14
C VAL A 184 6.78 0.40 18.31
N LYS A 185 5.94 -0.62 18.15
CA LYS A 185 6.35 -2.03 18.16
C LYS A 185 6.77 -2.46 16.76
N VAL A 186 7.91 -3.12 16.67
CA VAL A 186 8.41 -3.77 15.45
C VAL A 186 8.15 -5.27 15.58
N THR A 187 7.61 -5.88 14.53
CA THR A 187 7.34 -7.32 14.45
C THR A 187 8.11 -7.93 13.28
N ALA A 188 8.07 -9.26 13.16
CA ALA A 188 8.64 -9.96 12.00
C ALA A 188 8.01 -9.54 10.67
N ASP A 189 6.81 -8.94 10.71
CA ASP A 189 6.07 -8.48 9.55
C ASP A 189 6.32 -7.00 9.23
N THR A 190 7.05 -6.28 10.09
CA THR A 190 7.41 -4.88 9.85
C THR A 190 8.44 -4.81 8.73
N GLN A 191 8.10 -4.10 7.66
CA GLN A 191 9.04 -3.80 6.59
C GLN A 191 9.96 -2.64 6.97
N MET A 192 11.22 -2.93 7.22
CA MET A 192 12.23 -1.92 7.51
C MET A 192 13.10 -1.69 6.28
N ARG A 193 13.19 -0.44 5.82
CA ARG A 193 14.03 -0.04 4.69
C ARG A 193 14.84 1.20 5.02
N LYS A 194 16.06 1.27 4.47
CA LYS A 194 16.91 2.45 4.57
C LYS A 194 16.90 3.21 3.25
N ILE A 195 16.56 4.49 3.28
CA ILE A 195 16.67 5.35 2.11
C ILE A 195 18.16 5.67 1.90
N PRO A 196 18.74 5.35 0.72
CA PRO A 196 20.10 5.73 0.42
C PRO A 196 20.25 7.26 0.44
N PRO A 197 21.37 7.82 0.95
CA PRO A 197 21.55 9.27 1.08
C PRO A 197 21.30 10.05 -0.21
N GLU A 198 21.79 9.54 -1.35
CA GLU A 198 21.59 10.16 -2.66
C GLU A 198 20.10 10.25 -3.04
N MET A 199 19.32 9.21 -2.72
CA MET A 199 17.89 9.18 -2.99
C MET A 199 17.13 10.14 -2.07
N GLY A 200 17.47 10.16 -0.79
CA GLY A 200 16.89 11.10 0.18
C GLY A 200 17.10 12.54 -0.25
N GLN A 201 18.30 12.90 -0.70
CA GLN A 201 18.62 14.22 -1.24
C GLN A 201 17.85 14.54 -2.53
N ARG A 202 17.68 13.57 -3.44
CA ARG A 202 16.88 13.75 -4.66
C ARG A 202 15.41 14.03 -4.34
N ILE A 203 14.82 13.27 -3.41
CA ILE A 203 13.44 13.48 -2.96
C ILE A 203 13.31 14.86 -2.29
N ALA A 204 14.27 15.22 -1.43
CA ALA A 204 14.33 16.54 -0.81
C ALA A 204 14.40 17.69 -1.84
N ALA A 205 15.24 17.54 -2.87
CA ALA A 205 15.35 18.52 -3.95
C ALA A 205 14.06 18.63 -4.77
N PHE A 206 13.41 17.49 -5.04
CA PHE A 206 12.10 17.46 -5.70
C PHE A 206 11.04 18.18 -4.86
N LEU A 207 10.99 17.94 -3.56
CA LEU A 207 10.06 18.61 -2.64
C LEU A 207 10.32 20.11 -2.54
N ARG A 208 11.57 20.55 -2.45
CA ARG A 208 11.93 21.99 -2.47
C ARG A 208 11.51 22.65 -3.79
N ARG A 209 11.62 21.93 -4.90
CA ARG A 209 11.21 22.41 -6.23
C ARG A 209 9.68 22.48 -6.38
N GLY A 210 8.95 21.51 -5.82
CA GLY A 210 7.48 21.49 -5.80
C GLY A 210 6.86 22.46 -4.78
N ALA A 211 7.56 22.73 -3.67
CA ALA A 211 7.16 23.73 -2.66
C ALA A 211 7.51 25.18 -3.06
N GLY A 212 8.25 25.37 -4.16
CA GLY A 212 8.60 26.67 -4.75
C GLY A 212 7.99 26.91 -6.13
N GLY A 213 7.03 26.09 -6.56
CA GLY A 213 6.45 26.12 -7.90
C GLY A 213 5.41 27.21 -8.13
N GLN A 214 5.60 28.45 -7.63
CA GLN A 214 4.84 29.61 -8.10
C GLN A 214 5.54 30.95 -7.84
N GLN A 215 6.72 31.18 -8.43
CA GLN A 215 7.02 32.49 -9.01
C GLN A 215 8.21 32.42 -9.96
N GLY A 216 7.90 32.57 -11.24
CA GLY A 216 8.85 32.68 -12.32
C GLY A 216 8.15 33.11 -13.60
N ASN A 217 7.10 33.94 -13.51
CA ASN A 217 6.62 34.68 -14.67
C ASN A 217 7.59 35.84 -14.91
N GLY A 218 8.78 35.51 -15.39
CA GLY A 218 9.73 36.47 -15.93
C GLY A 218 9.50 36.59 -17.41
N THR A 219 8.44 37.30 -17.79
CA THR A 219 8.28 37.84 -19.14
C THR A 219 9.42 38.86 -19.32
N PRO A 220 10.35 38.73 -20.28
CA PRO A 220 11.25 39.82 -20.60
C PRO A 220 10.46 40.80 -21.48
N GLY A 221 9.70 41.68 -20.83
CA GLY A 221 9.12 42.86 -21.45
C GLY A 221 10.18 43.92 -21.66
N ALA A 222 10.28 44.42 -22.89
CA ALA A 222 11.22 45.42 -23.35
C ALA A 222 10.94 46.85 -22.82
N GLN A 223 11.94 47.71 -23.01
CA GLN A 223 11.99 49.20 -22.92
C GLN A 223 12.30 49.75 -21.50
N SER A 224 13.23 50.69 -21.29
CA SER A 224 14.03 51.54 -22.19
C SER A 224 15.09 52.29 -21.37
N ALA A 225 16.34 52.37 -21.85
CA ALA A 225 17.21 53.56 -21.80
C ALA A 225 18.53 53.27 -22.54
N GLN A 226 18.85 54.10 -23.54
CA GLN A 226 20.10 54.10 -24.31
C GLN A 226 21.28 54.67 -23.46
N PRO A 227 22.56 54.54 -23.89
CA PRO A 227 23.10 55.33 -25.00
C PRO A 227 23.94 54.57 -26.04
N VAL A 228 23.75 55.01 -27.29
CA VAL A 228 24.67 55.20 -28.44
C VAL A 228 26.04 54.50 -28.45
N GLY A 229 26.24 53.65 -29.46
CA GLY A 229 27.55 53.19 -29.95
C GLY A 229 27.42 52.44 -31.28
N VAL A 230 27.97 53.01 -32.35
CA VAL A 230 27.76 52.69 -33.78
C VAL A 230 28.56 51.46 -34.22
N GLY A 231 27.98 50.56 -35.04
CA GLY A 231 28.72 49.44 -35.65
C GLY A 231 27.90 48.45 -36.49
N THR A 232 27.78 48.75 -37.78
CA THR A 232 27.31 48.01 -38.98
C THR A 232 27.53 46.48 -39.07
N GLY A 233 26.55 45.73 -39.61
CA GLY A 233 26.84 44.45 -40.33
C GLY A 233 25.76 43.34 -40.44
N LEU A 234 24.80 43.47 -41.38
CA LEU A 234 24.32 42.49 -42.41
C LEU A 234 23.77 41.05 -42.10
N ARG A 235 22.50 40.83 -42.54
CA ARG A 235 21.87 39.64 -43.24
C ARG A 235 21.60 38.33 -42.43
N GLY A 236 20.51 37.56 -42.56
CA GLY A 236 19.28 37.54 -43.39
C GLY A 236 18.70 36.10 -43.50
N GLY A 237 17.35 35.94 -43.53
CA GLY A 237 16.57 34.75 -44.01
C GLY A 237 16.32 33.60 -43.01
N GLY A 238 15.17 32.90 -42.89
CA GLY A 238 13.93 32.84 -43.67
C GLY A 238 13.59 31.44 -44.23
N GLN A 239 13.07 30.50 -43.39
CA GLN A 239 12.19 29.31 -43.69
C GLN A 239 12.61 28.25 -44.74
N PRO A 240 11.91 27.10 -44.96
CA PRO A 240 11.03 26.24 -44.13
C PRO A 240 11.28 24.69 -44.24
N GLY A 241 10.68 23.91 -43.33
CA GLY A 241 10.03 22.57 -43.53
C GLY A 241 10.82 21.34 -44.05
N MET A 242 10.81 20.23 -43.29
CA MET A 242 10.40 18.86 -43.72
C MET A 242 10.74 17.78 -42.66
N SER A 243 9.98 16.68 -42.73
CA SER A 243 10.10 15.37 -42.02
C SER A 243 9.52 15.33 -40.60
N GLY A 244 8.56 14.47 -40.26
CA GLY A 244 8.21 13.18 -40.84
C GLY A 244 8.70 12.06 -39.92
N GLY A 245 7.81 11.58 -39.05
CA GLY A 245 7.90 10.27 -38.41
C GLY A 245 8.71 10.18 -37.12
N GLN A 246 8.01 10.05 -35.98
CA GLN A 246 8.24 8.92 -35.08
C GLN A 246 7.09 8.87 -34.06
N GLY A 247 6.29 7.81 -34.10
CA GLY A 247 5.45 7.41 -32.98
C GLY A 247 6.35 7.06 -31.80
N GLY A 248 6.44 7.95 -30.83
CA GLY A 248 7.04 7.66 -29.53
C GLY A 248 6.08 6.81 -28.69
N PRO A 249 6.56 5.76 -28.01
CA PRO A 249 5.71 4.90 -27.20
C PRO A 249 5.07 5.71 -26.07
N GLY A 250 3.77 5.44 -25.87
CA GLY A 250 2.86 6.20 -25.03
C GLY A 250 3.45 6.62 -23.68
N GLY A 251 3.30 7.91 -23.39
CA GLY A 251 3.54 8.48 -22.07
C GLY A 251 2.66 7.80 -21.03
N GLN A 252 3.27 6.94 -20.23
CA GLN A 252 2.74 6.56 -18.92
C GLN A 252 3.05 7.68 -17.94
N ASN A 253 2.21 8.71 -17.93
CA ASN A 253 2.07 9.65 -16.81
C ASN A 253 1.34 8.96 -15.64
N GLY A 254 1.81 7.79 -15.23
CA GLY A 254 1.51 7.22 -13.93
C GLY A 254 2.55 7.74 -12.93
N PRO A 255 2.22 7.95 -11.64
CA PRO A 255 3.25 8.13 -10.62
C PRO A 255 4.25 6.97 -10.74
N PRO A 256 5.57 7.20 -10.58
CA PRO A 256 6.53 6.10 -10.54
C PRO A 256 6.06 5.08 -9.51
N ASP A 257 6.18 3.79 -9.83
CA ASP A 257 5.76 2.69 -8.95
C ASP A 257 6.65 2.66 -7.70
N PHE A 258 6.29 3.49 -6.72
CA PHE A 258 7.05 3.73 -5.50
C PHE A 258 7.25 2.45 -4.69
N GLN A 259 6.40 1.42 -4.85
CA GLN A 259 6.59 0.13 -4.21
C GLN A 259 7.77 -0.66 -4.78
N ARG A 260 7.94 -0.67 -6.11
CA ARG A 260 9.14 -1.27 -6.70
C ARG A 260 10.40 -0.59 -6.18
N MET A 261 10.32 0.73 -5.99
CA MET A 261 11.44 1.48 -5.42
C MET A 261 11.69 1.11 -3.96
N ILE A 262 10.67 1.04 -3.10
CA ILE A 262 10.79 0.63 -1.69
C ILE A 262 11.31 -0.81 -1.57
N ARG A 263 10.82 -1.75 -2.40
CA ARG A 263 11.29 -3.14 -2.42
C ARG A 263 12.75 -3.26 -2.87
N ALA A 264 13.20 -2.37 -3.75
CA ALA A 264 14.58 -2.27 -4.19
C ALA A 264 15.50 -1.59 -3.15
N MET A 265 14.96 -0.92 -2.12
CA MET A 265 15.78 -0.33 -1.07
C MET A 265 16.43 -1.42 -0.21
N PRO A 266 17.65 -1.16 0.32
CA PRO A 266 18.28 -2.04 1.28
C PRO A 266 17.36 -2.34 2.46
N ALA A 267 17.26 -3.62 2.82
CA ALA A 267 16.61 -4.02 4.05
C ALA A 267 17.37 -3.39 5.24
N ALA A 268 16.61 -2.85 6.18
CA ALA A 268 17.13 -2.34 7.45
C ALA A 268 16.65 -3.22 8.59
N THR A 269 17.30 -3.11 9.74
CA THR A 269 16.93 -3.78 10.97
C THR A 269 16.78 -2.77 12.09
N LEU A 270 16.14 -3.17 13.19
CA LEU A 270 16.01 -2.33 14.37
C LEU A 270 17.38 -1.95 14.96
N ALA A 271 18.40 -2.80 14.78
CA ALA A 271 19.77 -2.56 15.23
C ALA A 271 20.48 -1.45 14.43
N ASP A 272 20.00 -1.13 13.22
CA ASP A 272 20.54 -0.05 12.40
C ASP A 272 20.05 1.34 12.82
N LEU A 273 19.06 1.40 13.73
CA LEU A 273 18.49 2.65 14.23
C LEU A 273 19.20 3.10 15.50
N GLN A 274 19.40 4.40 15.61
CA GLN A 274 20.01 5.04 16.76
C GLN A 274 19.18 6.22 17.24
N LYS A 275 19.40 6.62 18.50
CA LYS A 275 18.82 7.84 19.03
C LYS A 275 19.29 9.04 18.20
N GLY A 276 18.33 9.85 17.74
CA GLY A 276 18.58 11.00 16.87
C GLY A 276 18.25 10.75 15.40
N ASP A 277 18.11 9.49 14.98
CA ASP A 277 17.76 9.17 13.59
C ASP A 277 16.38 9.70 13.23
N ALA A 278 16.24 10.24 12.03
CA ALA A 278 14.94 10.58 11.50
C ALA A 278 14.31 9.35 10.84
N VAL A 279 13.02 9.14 11.14
CA VAL A 279 12.25 8.02 10.63
C VAL A 279 10.88 8.48 10.13
N MET A 280 10.41 7.80 9.09
CA MET A 280 9.00 7.84 8.67
C MET A 280 8.40 6.45 8.84
N ILE A 281 7.28 6.37 9.53
CA ILE A 281 6.65 5.11 9.93
C ILE A 281 5.18 5.13 9.53
N VAL A 282 4.73 4.06 8.88
CA VAL A 282 3.31 3.73 8.73
C VAL A 282 2.97 2.73 9.82
N THR A 283 2.05 3.09 10.71
CA THR A 283 1.61 2.24 11.82
C THR A 283 0.13 1.93 11.71
N THR A 284 -0.31 0.87 12.38
CA THR A 284 -1.73 0.72 12.71
C THR A 284 -2.17 1.83 13.67
N GLN A 285 -3.47 2.12 13.72
CA GLN A 285 -4.02 3.00 14.74
C GLN A 285 -4.25 2.19 16.03
N GLY A 286 -3.41 2.44 17.04
CA GLY A 286 -3.59 1.93 18.40
C GLY A 286 -4.48 2.84 19.25
N SER A 287 -4.83 2.38 20.45
CA SER A 287 -5.52 3.22 21.44
C SER A 287 -4.55 4.26 22.01
N ALA A 288 -5.07 5.40 22.49
CA ALA A 288 -4.24 6.43 23.09
C ALA A 288 -3.45 5.87 24.28
N GLY A 289 -2.12 6.02 24.25
CA GLY A 289 -1.21 5.52 25.29
C GLY A 289 -0.77 4.06 25.13
N GLU A 290 -1.27 3.35 24.12
CA GLU A 290 -0.79 2.00 23.79
C GLU A 290 0.29 2.04 22.70
N PRO A 291 1.23 1.07 22.71
CA PRO A 291 2.17 0.90 21.60
C PRO A 291 1.43 0.66 20.29
N VAL A 292 1.82 1.38 19.24
CA VAL A 292 1.31 1.16 17.87
C VAL A 292 2.22 0.19 17.12
N THR A 293 1.69 -0.63 16.22
CA THR A 293 2.51 -1.58 15.46
C THR A 293 2.99 -0.97 14.15
N ALA A 294 4.30 -1.01 13.89
CA ALA A 294 4.88 -0.59 12.62
C ALA A 294 4.59 -1.59 11.50
N LEU A 295 4.18 -1.08 10.36
CA LEU A 295 3.96 -1.83 9.13
C LEU A 295 5.12 -1.60 8.17
N THR A 296 5.47 -0.34 7.98
CA THR A 296 6.64 0.08 7.21
C THR A 296 7.39 1.13 8.01
N LEU A 297 8.71 0.97 8.12
CA LEU A 297 9.60 1.94 8.75
C LEU A 297 10.72 2.28 7.77
N LEU A 298 10.90 3.58 7.54
CA LEU A 298 11.92 4.13 6.67
C LEU A 298 12.88 4.98 7.49
N SER A 299 14.18 4.67 7.40
CA SER A 299 15.27 5.47 7.98
C SER A 299 16.04 6.24 6.89
N GLY A 300 16.86 7.21 7.28
CA GLY A 300 17.60 8.05 6.32
C GLY A 300 16.73 9.14 5.67
N VAL A 301 15.66 9.56 6.37
CA VAL A 301 14.67 10.51 5.86
C VAL A 301 14.97 11.96 6.25
N GLU A 302 16.09 12.23 6.90
CA GLU A 302 16.49 13.56 7.38
C GLU A 302 16.44 14.62 6.27
N PRO A 303 16.95 14.37 5.03
CA PRO A 303 16.89 15.36 3.97
C PRO A 303 15.44 15.69 3.58
N ILE A 304 14.55 14.69 3.64
CA ILE A 304 13.14 14.81 3.25
C ILE A 304 12.38 15.64 4.28
N LEU A 305 12.55 15.34 5.58
CA LEU A 305 11.92 16.10 6.66
C LEU A 305 12.43 17.55 6.72
N THR A 306 13.71 17.77 6.41
CA THR A 306 14.29 19.11 6.32
C THR A 306 13.75 19.91 5.12
N ALA A 307 13.48 19.23 4.01
CA ALA A 307 12.97 19.87 2.78
C ALA A 307 11.47 20.16 2.79
N ALA A 308 10.69 19.43 3.60
CA ALA A 308 9.25 19.61 3.74
C ALA A 308 8.88 19.91 5.21
N PRO A 309 9.17 21.13 5.70
CA PRO A 309 8.86 21.53 7.07
C PRO A 309 7.35 21.60 7.33
N THR A 310 6.54 21.80 6.29
CA THR A 310 5.08 21.69 6.38
C THR A 310 4.67 20.22 6.27
N GLN A 311 4.23 19.68 7.41
CA GLN A 311 3.79 18.30 7.67
C GLN A 311 2.90 17.69 6.56
N THR A 312 2.15 18.52 5.81
CA THR A 312 1.25 18.10 4.73
C THR A 312 1.97 17.48 3.54
N SER A 313 3.17 17.95 3.17
CA SER A 313 3.88 17.44 1.98
C SER A 313 4.54 16.08 2.25
N ALA A 314 5.11 15.89 3.45
CA ALA A 314 5.62 14.59 3.90
C ALA A 314 4.48 13.60 4.17
N ALA A 315 3.37 14.03 4.78
CA ALA A 315 2.19 13.20 4.97
C ALA A 315 1.52 12.78 3.66
N ASN A 316 1.52 13.66 2.63
CA ASN A 316 1.02 13.32 1.29
C ASN A 316 1.92 12.31 0.57
N LEU A 317 3.25 12.38 0.75
CA LEU A 317 4.17 11.34 0.28
C LEU A 317 3.88 10.01 0.97
N LEU A 318 3.73 10.01 2.30
CA LEU A 318 3.43 8.81 3.10
C LEU A 318 2.07 8.20 2.76
N SER A 319 1.08 9.04 2.46
CA SER A 319 -0.25 8.59 2.01
C SER A 319 -0.15 7.89 0.65
N GLY A 320 0.65 8.41 -0.29
CA GLY A 320 0.97 7.72 -1.54
C GLY A 320 1.72 6.40 -1.34
N TRP A 321 2.57 6.30 -0.32
CA TRP A 321 3.35 5.10 -0.01
C TRP A 321 2.52 3.97 0.60
N SER A 322 1.61 4.29 1.53
CA SER A 322 0.68 3.29 2.09
C SER A 322 -0.32 2.78 1.04
N MET A 323 -0.61 3.61 0.03
CA MET A 323 -1.59 3.36 -1.01
C MET A 323 -1.06 2.53 -2.20
N GLY A 324 0.25 2.36 -2.32
CA GLY A 324 0.91 1.79 -3.49
C GLY A 324 0.70 0.29 -3.74
N GLY A 325 -0.21 -0.43 -3.08
CA GLY A 325 -0.69 -1.75 -3.53
C GLY A 325 0.29 -2.93 -3.61
N GLY A 326 0.48 -3.70 -2.52
CA GLY A 326 1.12 -5.03 -2.67
C GLY A 326 1.33 -5.92 -1.44
N GLU A 327 0.88 -5.55 -0.22
CA GLU A 327 1.14 -6.39 0.97
C GLU A 327 -0.08 -6.68 1.85
N GLY A 328 -1.25 -6.62 1.23
CA GLY A 328 -2.51 -7.12 1.81
C GLY A 328 -3.34 -7.88 0.78
N GLU A 329 -2.73 -8.33 -0.32
CA GLU A 329 -3.38 -9.30 -1.21
C GLU A 329 -3.58 -10.61 -0.44
N PRO A 330 -4.68 -11.34 -0.68
CA PRO A 330 -4.83 -12.68 -0.12
C PRO A 330 -3.62 -13.52 -0.57
N GLN A 331 -2.75 -13.84 0.40
CA GLN A 331 -1.73 -14.87 0.27
C GLN A 331 -2.31 -16.19 0.74
#